data_AF-A0A1F6RGI6-F1
#
_entry.id   AF-A0A1F6RGI6-F1
#
_cell.length_a   1.000
_cell.length_b   1.000
_cell.length_c   1.000
_cell.angle_alpha   90.00
_cell.angle_beta   90.00
_cell.angle_gamma   90.00
#
_symmetry.space_group_name_H-M   'P 1'
#
loop_
_entity.id
_entity.type
_entity.pdbx_description
1 polymer ?
#
loop_
_entity_poly.entity_id
_entity_poly.type
_entity_poly.pdbx_seq_one_letter_code
_entity_poly.pdbx_strand_id
1 'polypeptide(L)'
;MESQAIRLLIIITIVFTVYIWRSLKNKDSKAEELFGFDLRSLALFRIVVAFVILADLLNRFPDLNIFYNDTGLMPRSLAVNYIHIWSYSIHFISGRVEIQAILFLLAAIFAFLLLIGYRTKLMTFLSWFFLISLEHRDALALDGGDFELRLLLFWGMLLPLGACFSIDSLMNKSKEELPKRFFSMGSAAYCLQFAFIYWFSIILKLRNETWRDGTAVYYAITNVSLETYFSKLVFELPMDVLHFMTNSVIAFESLGPLLFFIPVFNGPIRTISVIGYVFMHICFGICIDLEIFHLVSSAAALHFLPSWFWEKIDLLLSNFFSNFLIKDKRVSTINLKSSLLSNVLATYFLFSVLAINLWSVDPKKYDFPRPFMYLISFLSIDQMWGMYTAPGGWSSGWPVSVGKLKDGSEIDIFRNGQSVKWDKPEIGSEMYKNRNWRRYILSVIADPTYQPNLPYYAGNLCREWNNTHKGDKELQEFDIYFMKWDPKPNHKFVRPEKSFVWKQYCFYSQRSVDEILNEVVKKSEGNAITAVIDLYSNASLFIYQQKYSEAEILYKKALELLGVEYGANDVRLTQILTAIEAIQRLQGRNEEANNTNTRIKNLVDESKSQEKTN
;
A
#
# COMPACT_ATOMS: atom_id res chain seq x y z
N MET A 1 6.80 27.80 -9.33
CA MET A 1 5.76 27.58 -8.29
C MET A 1 6.15 26.47 -7.32
N GLU A 2 6.49 25.27 -7.78
CA GLU A 2 6.85 24.12 -6.91
C GLU A 2 7.95 24.44 -5.88
N SER A 3 9.08 25.00 -6.32
CA SER A 3 10.18 25.41 -5.43
C SER A 3 9.75 26.44 -4.36
N GLN A 4 8.77 27.30 -4.65
CA GLN A 4 8.25 28.27 -3.69
C GLN A 4 7.33 27.58 -2.67
N ALA A 5 6.46 26.67 -3.11
CA ALA A 5 5.60 25.88 -2.23
C ALA A 5 6.43 25.04 -1.24
N ILE A 6 7.48 24.37 -1.72
CA ILE A 6 8.38 23.60 -0.87
C ILE A 6 9.08 24.49 0.16
N ARG A 7 9.61 25.66 -0.25
CA ARG A 7 10.22 26.62 0.69
C ARG A 7 9.23 27.08 1.75
N LEU A 8 7.98 27.35 1.36
CA LEU A 8 6.92 27.75 2.28
C LEU A 8 6.62 26.65 3.30
N LEU A 9 6.53 25.38 2.88
CA LEU A 9 6.31 24.24 3.79
C LEU A 9 7.44 24.08 4.82
N ILE A 10 8.70 24.25 4.40
CA ILE A 10 9.85 24.23 5.31
C ILE A 10 9.74 25.36 6.35
N ILE A 11 9.43 26.59 5.89
CA ILE A 11 9.28 27.76 6.77
C ILE A 11 8.12 27.54 7.75
N ILE A 12 6.95 27.10 7.29
CA ILE A 12 5.78 26.81 8.13
C ILE A 12 6.15 25.81 9.21
N THR A 13 6.83 24.72 8.84
CA THR A 13 7.23 23.66 9.79
C THR A 13 8.15 24.20 10.89
N ILE A 14 9.16 25.00 10.51
CA ILE A 14 10.09 25.61 11.48
C ILE A 14 9.35 26.60 12.39
N VAL A 15 8.56 27.51 11.80
CA VAL A 15 7.82 28.54 12.54
C VAL A 15 6.85 27.92 13.52
N PHE A 16 6.06 26.93 13.08
CA PHE A 16 5.11 26.23 13.95
C PHE A 16 5.85 25.48 15.05
N THR A 17 6.93 24.78 14.75
CA THR A 17 7.72 24.07 15.77
C THR A 17 8.22 25.02 16.86
N VAL A 18 8.79 26.17 16.48
CA VAL A 18 9.24 27.19 17.44
C VAL A 18 8.07 27.75 18.25
N TYR A 19 6.95 28.04 17.60
CA TYR A 19 5.72 28.52 18.25
C TYR A 19 5.19 27.51 19.27
N ILE A 20 5.14 26.22 18.92
CA ILE A 20 4.67 25.13 19.79
C ILE A 20 5.58 25.00 21.02
N TRP A 21 6.91 24.99 20.85
CA TRP A 21 7.84 24.92 21.99
C TRP A 21 7.68 26.09 22.96
N ARG A 22 7.52 27.31 22.45
CA ARG A 22 7.23 28.49 23.27
C ARG A 22 5.89 28.37 23.98
N SER A 23 4.87 27.89 23.27
CA SER A 23 3.51 27.70 23.78
C SER A 23 3.43 26.64 24.88
N LEU A 24 4.16 25.53 24.75
CA LEU A 24 4.24 24.49 25.78
C LEU A 24 4.89 25.04 27.06
N LYS A 25 5.88 25.91 26.94
CA LYS A 25 6.52 26.57 28.10
C LYS A 25 5.59 27.58 28.77
N ASN A 26 4.82 28.32 27.97
CA ASN A 26 3.98 29.43 28.43
C ASN A 26 2.54 29.04 28.73
N LYS A 27 2.13 27.79 28.46
CA LYS A 27 0.74 27.30 28.54
C LYS A 27 -0.23 28.16 27.73
N ASP A 28 0.12 28.41 26.47
CA ASP A 28 -0.71 29.20 25.55
C ASP A 28 -2.01 28.45 25.20
N SER A 29 -3.13 28.95 25.72
CA SER A 29 -4.47 28.41 25.46
C SER A 29 -4.85 28.38 23.97
N LYS A 30 -4.29 29.29 23.16
CA LYS A 30 -4.60 29.34 21.73
C LYS A 30 -3.88 28.25 20.96
N ALA A 31 -2.62 27.99 21.30
CA ALA A 31 -1.89 26.85 20.75
C ALA A 31 -2.56 25.52 21.12
N GLU A 32 -3.06 25.40 22.36
CA GLU A 32 -3.83 24.23 22.80
C GLU A 32 -5.14 24.06 22.03
N GLU A 33 -5.82 25.15 21.66
CA GLU A 33 -7.00 25.09 20.81
C GLU A 33 -6.69 24.63 19.37
N LEU A 34 -5.58 25.09 18.80
CA LEU A 34 -5.20 24.79 17.41
C LEU A 34 -4.56 23.41 17.25
N PHE A 35 -3.63 23.05 18.13
CA PHE A 35 -2.80 21.85 18.02
C PHE A 35 -3.11 20.77 19.08
N GLY A 36 -4.05 21.05 19.97
CA GLY A 36 -4.55 20.07 20.92
C GLY A 36 -5.73 19.27 20.36
N PHE A 37 -5.92 18.08 20.94
CA PHE A 37 -7.04 17.18 20.62
C PHE A 37 -7.94 16.99 21.81
N ASP A 38 -9.26 16.94 21.57
CA ASP A 38 -10.21 16.51 22.60
C ASP A 38 -9.98 15.02 22.91
N LEU A 39 -9.99 14.66 24.20
CA LEU A 39 -9.73 13.28 24.62
C LEU A 39 -10.76 12.28 24.08
N ARG A 40 -12.01 12.72 23.86
CA ARG A 40 -13.07 11.89 23.27
C ARG A 40 -12.79 11.59 21.79
N SER A 41 -12.23 12.56 21.07
CA SER A 41 -11.79 12.39 19.68
C SER A 41 -10.64 11.38 19.58
N LEU A 42 -9.68 11.42 20.52
CA LEU A 42 -8.62 10.42 20.61
C LEU A 42 -9.14 9.01 20.87
N ALA A 43 -10.17 8.90 21.73
CA ALA A 43 -10.82 7.62 21.99
C ALA A 43 -11.59 7.10 20.78
N LEU A 44 -12.33 7.95 20.07
CA LEU A 44 -13.01 7.60 18.83
C LEU A 44 -12.00 7.12 17.77
N PHE A 45 -10.92 7.86 17.57
CA PHE A 45 -9.84 7.47 16.68
C PHE A 45 -9.28 6.08 17.03
N ARG A 46 -8.95 5.84 18.30
CA ARG A 46 -8.45 4.53 18.78
C ARG A 46 -9.40 3.40 18.41
N ILE A 47 -10.70 3.60 18.65
CA ILE A 47 -11.73 2.59 18.36
C ILE A 47 -11.78 2.30 16.85
N VAL A 48 -11.82 3.34 16.02
CA VAL A 48 -11.91 3.18 14.56
C VAL A 48 -10.66 2.52 14.00
N VAL A 49 -9.46 2.95 14.40
CA VAL A 49 -8.20 2.33 13.93
C VAL A 49 -8.07 0.88 14.38
N ALA A 50 -8.41 0.58 15.63
CA ALA A 50 -8.39 -0.81 16.10
C ALA A 50 -9.38 -1.70 15.34
N PHE A 51 -10.56 -1.15 14.99
CA PHE A 51 -11.54 -1.84 14.15
C PHE A 51 -11.02 -2.08 12.74
N VAL A 52 -10.36 -1.09 12.11
CA VAL A 52 -9.74 -1.24 10.79
C VAL A 52 -8.68 -2.35 10.80
N ILE A 53 -7.83 -2.43 11.83
CA ILE A 53 -6.83 -3.51 11.96
C ILE A 53 -7.51 -4.87 12.07
N LEU A 54 -8.57 -4.99 12.88
CA LEU A 54 -9.32 -6.24 13.02
C LEU A 54 -9.99 -6.65 11.70
N ALA A 55 -10.61 -5.69 10.99
CA ALA A 55 -11.24 -5.93 9.70
C ALA A 55 -10.21 -6.36 8.65
N ASP A 56 -9.03 -5.75 8.62
CA ASP A 56 -7.94 -6.13 7.71
C ASP A 56 -7.42 -7.55 8.01
N LEU A 57 -7.19 -7.88 9.28
CA LEU A 57 -6.79 -9.23 9.69
C LEU A 57 -7.83 -10.27 9.29
N LEU A 58 -9.12 -9.98 9.49
CA LEU A 58 -10.22 -10.87 9.08
C LEU A 58 -10.29 -11.06 7.57
N ASN A 59 -10.04 -10.02 6.79
CA ASN A 59 -10.00 -10.11 5.32
C ASN A 59 -8.79 -10.89 4.81
N ARG A 60 -7.64 -10.80 5.48
CA ARG A 60 -6.41 -11.53 5.12
C ARG A 60 -6.41 -12.99 5.57
N PHE A 61 -7.12 -13.32 6.65
CA PHE A 61 -7.09 -14.65 7.26
C PHE A 61 -7.43 -15.82 6.32
N PRO A 62 -8.44 -15.74 5.42
CA PRO A 62 -8.77 -16.83 4.50
C PRO A 62 -7.63 -17.17 3.51
N ASP A 63 -6.75 -16.22 3.22
CA ASP A 63 -5.66 -16.37 2.25
C ASP A 63 -4.30 -16.59 2.92
N LEU A 64 -4.29 -16.93 4.22
CA LEU A 64 -3.07 -17.11 5.00
C LEU A 64 -2.17 -18.22 4.44
N ASN A 65 -2.76 -19.30 3.94
CA ASN A 65 -2.01 -20.37 3.28
C ASN A 65 -1.41 -19.96 1.92
N ILE A 66 -1.94 -18.92 1.29
CA ILE A 66 -1.52 -18.50 -0.05
C ILE A 66 -0.45 -17.41 0.03
N PHE A 67 -0.64 -16.36 0.82
CA PHE A 67 0.30 -15.24 0.89
C PHE A 67 1.40 -15.42 1.94
N TYR A 68 1.14 -16.20 3.00
CA TYR A 68 2.02 -16.27 4.17
C TYR A 68 2.75 -17.62 4.31
N ASN A 69 2.52 -18.58 3.41
CA ASN A 69 3.16 -19.90 3.38
C ASN A 69 4.34 -19.98 2.39
N ASP A 70 5.34 -20.81 2.69
CA ASP A 70 6.46 -21.11 1.78
C ASP A 70 6.06 -21.89 0.51
N THR A 71 4.88 -22.54 0.52
CA THR A 71 4.31 -23.25 -0.63
C THR A 71 3.35 -22.40 -1.47
N GLY A 72 3.09 -21.17 -1.01
CA GLY A 72 2.14 -20.24 -1.62
C GLY A 72 2.75 -19.33 -2.69
N LEU A 73 2.13 -18.17 -2.87
CA LEU A 73 2.50 -17.15 -3.85
C LEU A 73 3.71 -16.32 -3.45
N MET A 74 3.99 -16.24 -2.16
CA MET A 74 5.08 -15.46 -1.61
C MET A 74 5.90 -16.26 -0.59
N PRO A 75 6.75 -17.20 -1.04
CA PRO A 75 7.66 -17.89 -0.14
C PRO A 75 8.63 -16.93 0.54
N ARG A 76 9.13 -17.27 1.74
CA ARG A 76 10.03 -16.38 2.47
C ARG A 76 11.32 -16.03 1.72
N SER A 77 11.85 -16.97 0.93
CA SER A 77 13.02 -16.78 0.07
C SER A 77 12.82 -15.70 -1.01
N LEU A 78 11.57 -15.46 -1.39
CA LEU A 78 11.18 -14.44 -2.36
C LEU A 78 10.78 -13.14 -1.65
N ALA A 79 9.96 -13.22 -0.61
CA ALA A 79 9.45 -12.07 0.14
C ALA A 79 10.56 -11.16 0.69
N VAL A 80 11.68 -11.74 1.14
CA VAL A 80 12.81 -10.97 1.71
C VAL A 80 13.45 -10.00 0.71
N ASN A 81 13.28 -10.21 -0.59
CA ASN A 81 13.86 -9.36 -1.63
C ASN A 81 13.10 -8.04 -1.82
N TYR A 82 11.89 -7.91 -1.25
CA TYR A 82 11.05 -6.72 -1.39
C TYR A 82 11.10 -5.79 -0.18
N ILE A 83 11.87 -6.15 0.84
CA ILE A 83 12.03 -5.32 2.04
C ILE A 83 13.47 -4.84 2.14
N HIS A 84 13.65 -3.73 2.85
CA HIS A 84 14.99 -3.24 3.13
C HIS A 84 15.70 -4.15 4.15
N ILE A 85 17.04 -4.25 4.09
CA ILE A 85 17.83 -5.09 5.01
C ILE A 85 17.63 -4.75 6.50
N TRP A 86 17.19 -3.53 6.80
CA TRP A 86 16.90 -3.07 8.17
C TRP A 86 15.42 -3.19 8.56
N SER A 87 14.55 -3.56 7.62
CA SER A 87 13.14 -3.87 7.90
C SER A 87 13.06 -5.19 8.66
N TYR A 88 12.13 -5.29 9.60
CA TYR A 88 11.89 -6.52 10.35
C TYR A 88 10.54 -7.13 10.01
N SER A 89 10.44 -8.45 10.12
CA SER A 89 9.16 -9.13 10.26
C SER A 89 9.32 -10.46 10.97
N ILE A 90 8.63 -10.60 12.11
CA ILE A 90 8.53 -11.86 12.86
C ILE A 90 7.77 -12.94 12.08
N HIS A 91 6.96 -12.56 11.09
CA HIS A 91 6.32 -13.52 10.18
C HIS A 91 7.34 -14.24 9.27
N PHE A 92 8.63 -13.84 9.25
CA PHE A 92 9.70 -14.63 8.61
C PHE A 92 10.22 -15.80 9.44
N ILE A 93 9.89 -15.89 10.75
CA ILE A 93 10.37 -16.98 11.63
C ILE A 93 10.01 -18.36 11.07
N SER A 94 8.85 -18.51 10.45
CA SER A 94 8.41 -19.77 9.83
C SER A 94 7.43 -19.51 8.71
N GLY A 95 7.53 -20.23 7.58
CA GLY A 95 6.55 -20.18 6.50
C GLY A 95 5.43 -21.21 6.66
N ARG A 96 5.28 -21.79 7.86
CA ARG A 96 4.22 -22.75 8.18
C ARG A 96 2.91 -22.01 8.52
N VAL A 97 1.81 -22.47 7.93
CA VAL A 97 0.47 -21.87 8.09
C VAL A 97 0.04 -21.78 9.56
N GLU A 98 0.42 -22.75 10.39
CA GLU A 98 0.06 -22.80 11.81
C GLU A 98 0.75 -21.68 12.60
N ILE A 99 2.03 -21.41 12.31
CA ILE A 99 2.78 -20.33 12.95
C ILE A 99 2.22 -18.98 12.50
N GLN A 100 1.92 -18.83 11.21
CA GLN A 100 1.30 -17.62 10.68
C GLN A 100 -0.07 -17.37 11.34
N ALA A 101 -0.90 -18.41 11.51
CA ALA A 101 -2.19 -18.30 12.18
C ALA A 101 -2.06 -17.85 13.64
N ILE A 102 -1.04 -18.34 14.37
CA ILE A 102 -0.75 -17.88 15.75
C ILE A 102 -0.37 -16.39 15.75
N LEU A 103 0.48 -15.95 14.82
CA LEU A 103 0.88 -14.54 14.73
C LEU A 103 -0.32 -13.62 14.41
N PHE A 104 -1.19 -14.05 13.51
CA PHE A 104 -2.46 -13.36 13.21
C PHE A 104 -3.37 -13.28 14.42
N LEU A 105 -3.52 -14.39 15.18
CA LEU A 105 -4.32 -14.41 16.40
C LEU A 105 -3.76 -13.45 17.46
N LEU A 106 -2.44 -13.41 17.63
CA LEU A 106 -1.79 -12.46 18.54
C LEU A 106 -2.03 -11.01 18.10
N ALA A 107 -1.88 -10.71 16.82
CA ALA A 107 -2.19 -9.39 16.26
C ALA A 107 -3.66 -9.00 16.52
N ALA A 108 -4.59 -9.92 16.31
CA ALA A 108 -6.02 -9.71 16.56
C ALA A 108 -6.31 -9.47 18.06
N ILE A 109 -5.65 -10.20 18.96
CA ILE A 109 -5.77 -9.98 20.41
C ILE A 109 -5.26 -8.57 20.77
N PHE A 110 -4.09 -8.15 20.26
CA PHE A 110 -3.57 -6.81 20.55
C PHE A 110 -4.47 -5.71 19.99
N ALA A 111 -4.98 -5.88 18.78
CA ALA A 111 -5.94 -4.94 18.19
C ALA A 111 -7.27 -4.91 18.96
N PHE A 112 -7.77 -6.04 19.44
CA PHE A 112 -8.97 -6.09 20.28
C PHE A 112 -8.76 -5.43 21.65
N LEU A 113 -7.61 -5.68 22.30
CA LEU A 113 -7.27 -5.00 23.54
C LEU A 113 -7.07 -3.49 23.34
N LEU A 114 -6.54 -3.09 22.17
CA LEU A 114 -6.50 -1.69 21.75
C LEU A 114 -7.91 -1.13 21.51
N LEU A 115 -8.84 -1.89 20.94
CA LEU A 115 -10.24 -1.51 20.66
C LEU A 115 -11.04 -1.23 21.93
N ILE A 116 -10.82 -1.98 23.00
CA ILE A 116 -11.45 -1.74 24.31
C ILE A 116 -10.63 -0.80 25.21
N GLY A 117 -9.39 -0.48 24.80
CA GLY A 117 -8.52 0.46 25.49
C GLY A 117 -7.97 -0.11 26.80
N TYR A 118 -7.51 -1.36 26.77
CA TYR A 118 -6.80 -2.01 27.88
C TYR A 118 -5.29 -1.96 27.64
N ARG A 119 -4.53 -1.45 28.61
CA ARG A 119 -3.07 -1.22 28.49
C ARG A 119 -2.73 -0.50 27.19
N THR A 120 -3.49 0.55 26.89
CA THR A 120 -3.61 1.17 25.56
C THR A 120 -2.26 1.51 24.94
N LYS A 121 -1.33 2.13 25.68
CA LYS A 121 0.00 2.46 25.14
C LYS A 121 0.78 1.23 24.68
N LEU A 122 0.74 0.15 25.46
CA LEU A 122 1.40 -1.10 25.11
C LEU A 122 0.70 -1.75 23.91
N MET A 123 -0.63 -1.78 23.90
CA MET A 123 -1.39 -2.37 22.80
C MET A 123 -1.27 -1.57 21.50
N THR A 124 -1.13 -0.25 21.55
CA THR A 124 -0.81 0.57 20.37
C THR A 124 0.56 0.19 19.81
N PHE A 125 1.59 0.08 20.66
CA PHE A 125 2.93 -0.35 20.23
C PHE A 125 2.93 -1.77 19.67
N LEU A 126 2.29 -2.73 20.34
CA LEU A 126 2.23 -4.12 19.89
C LEU A 126 1.43 -4.27 18.59
N SER A 127 0.31 -3.55 18.45
CA SER A 127 -0.47 -3.54 17.20
C SER A 127 0.35 -2.94 16.05
N TRP A 128 1.08 -1.86 16.29
CA TRP A 128 1.99 -1.26 15.31
C TRP A 128 3.12 -2.21 14.92
N PHE A 129 3.75 -2.88 15.89
CA PHE A 129 4.84 -3.81 15.66
C PHE A 129 4.39 -5.04 14.84
N PHE A 130 3.23 -5.62 15.17
CA PHE A 130 2.67 -6.74 14.42
C PHE A 130 2.15 -6.33 13.04
N LEU A 131 1.59 -5.13 12.91
CA LEU A 131 1.17 -4.58 11.62
C LEU A 131 2.36 -4.44 10.67
N ILE A 132 3.45 -3.80 11.11
CA ILE A 132 4.69 -3.69 10.32
C ILE A 132 5.20 -5.08 9.91
N SER A 133 5.21 -6.02 10.86
CA SER A 133 5.64 -7.36 10.55
C SER A 133 4.76 -8.04 9.50
N LEU A 134 3.44 -7.85 9.57
CA LEU A 134 2.50 -8.42 8.62
C LEU A 134 2.71 -7.81 7.22
N GLU A 135 2.83 -6.48 7.15
CA GLU A 135 3.01 -5.74 5.91
C GLU A 135 4.31 -6.11 5.20
N HIS A 136 5.44 -6.14 5.93
CA HIS A 136 6.73 -6.54 5.37
C HIS A 136 6.78 -8.00 4.90
N ARG A 137 5.90 -8.88 5.41
CA ARG A 137 5.84 -10.28 4.96
C ARG A 137 5.17 -10.42 3.59
N ASP A 138 4.33 -9.46 3.22
CA ASP A 138 3.58 -9.44 1.97
C ASP A 138 3.64 -8.05 1.31
N ALA A 139 4.87 -7.58 1.07
CA ALA A 139 5.14 -6.22 0.60
C ALA A 139 4.52 -5.89 -0.78
N LEU A 140 4.23 -6.91 -1.60
CA LEU A 140 3.61 -6.73 -2.92
C LEU A 140 2.11 -6.50 -2.87
N ALA A 141 1.45 -6.80 -1.75
CA ALA A 141 0.02 -6.58 -1.58
C ALA A 141 -0.32 -5.23 -0.92
N LEU A 142 0.69 -4.38 -0.65
CA LEU A 142 0.50 -3.12 0.08
C LEU A 142 -0.02 -1.99 -0.81
N ASP A 143 -0.79 -1.09 -0.17
CA ASP A 143 -1.25 0.18 -0.73
C ASP A 143 -1.01 1.36 0.23
N GLY A 144 -1.46 2.56 -0.17
CA GLY A 144 -1.28 3.78 0.62
C GLY A 144 -1.97 3.75 1.99
N GLY A 145 -3.02 2.93 2.16
CA GLY A 145 -3.77 2.78 3.41
C GLY A 145 -2.98 2.01 4.46
N ASP A 146 -2.23 0.99 4.05
CA ASP A 146 -1.31 0.27 4.94
C ASP A 146 -0.23 1.23 5.46
N PHE A 147 0.37 2.03 4.56
CA PHE A 147 1.38 3.03 4.92
C PHE A 147 0.85 4.14 5.83
N GLU A 148 -0.38 4.60 5.62
CA GLU A 148 -1.00 5.58 6.52
C GLU A 148 -1.31 4.96 7.89
N LEU A 149 -1.85 3.74 7.93
CA LEU A 149 -2.26 3.06 9.16
C LEU A 149 -1.10 2.90 10.15
N ARG A 150 0.08 2.46 9.67
CA ARG A 150 1.28 2.38 10.52
C ARG A 150 1.75 3.74 11.01
N LEU A 151 1.61 4.81 10.22
CA LEU A 151 1.94 6.18 10.66
C LEU A 151 0.95 6.68 11.71
N LEU A 152 -0.35 6.39 11.56
CA LEU A 152 -1.38 6.75 12.53
C LEU A 152 -1.11 6.09 13.89
N LEU A 153 -0.74 4.82 13.90
CA LEU A 153 -0.35 4.12 15.13
C LEU A 153 0.97 4.66 15.70
N PHE A 154 1.96 4.95 14.84
CA PHE A 154 3.25 5.52 15.25
C PHE A 154 3.07 6.82 16.03
N TRP A 155 2.35 7.78 15.45
CA TRP A 155 2.03 9.04 16.12
C TRP A 155 1.08 8.82 17.31
N GLY A 156 0.17 7.87 17.21
CA GLY A 156 -0.74 7.45 18.28
C GLY A 156 -0.03 7.02 19.56
N MET A 157 1.18 6.45 19.48
CA MET A 157 1.99 6.11 20.66
C MET A 157 2.38 7.32 21.51
N LEU A 158 2.41 8.52 20.92
CA LEU A 158 2.71 9.78 21.60
C LEU A 158 1.46 10.45 22.19
N LEU A 159 0.27 9.88 21.95
CA LEU A 159 -1.02 10.42 22.35
C LEU A 159 -1.66 9.58 23.46
N PRO A 160 -2.50 10.19 24.32
CA PRO A 160 -3.18 9.50 25.41
C PRO A 160 -4.46 8.80 24.94
N LEU A 161 -4.34 7.85 24.00
CA LEU A 161 -5.48 7.17 23.37
C LEU A 161 -6.40 6.42 24.35
N GLY A 162 -5.88 6.07 25.52
CA GLY A 162 -6.60 5.36 26.58
C GLY A 162 -7.26 6.28 27.62
N ALA A 163 -7.30 7.60 27.41
CA ALA A 163 -7.83 8.53 28.42
C ALA A 163 -9.37 8.51 28.53
N CYS A 164 -10.08 8.22 27.44
CA CYS A 164 -11.55 8.18 27.38
C CYS A 164 -12.05 6.89 26.70
N PHE A 165 -13.29 6.51 27.02
CA PHE A 165 -14.00 5.34 26.47
C PHE A 165 -13.17 4.06 26.46
N SER A 166 -12.42 3.81 27.53
CA SER A 166 -11.42 2.75 27.63
C SER A 166 -11.49 2.05 28.98
N ILE A 167 -11.06 0.78 29.02
CA ILE A 167 -10.85 0.07 30.29
C ILE A 167 -9.78 0.77 31.14
N ASP A 168 -8.72 1.31 30.54
CA ASP A 168 -7.68 2.08 31.25
C ASP A 168 -8.26 3.26 32.04
N SER A 169 -9.24 3.98 31.46
CA SER A 169 -9.93 5.09 32.11
C SER A 169 -10.82 4.59 33.25
N LEU A 170 -11.54 3.49 33.05
CA LEU A 170 -12.37 2.85 34.09
C LEU A 170 -11.54 2.32 35.27
N MET A 171 -10.32 1.82 35.00
CA MET A 171 -9.40 1.31 36.01
C MET A 171 -8.64 2.43 36.73
N ASN A 172 -8.71 3.67 36.25
CA ASN A 172 -8.04 4.79 36.88
C ASN A 172 -8.73 5.13 38.21
N LYS A 173 -7.99 4.99 39.32
CA LYS A 173 -8.48 5.28 40.67
C LYS A 173 -8.23 6.74 41.12
N SER A 174 -7.63 7.57 40.26
CA SER A 174 -7.36 8.99 40.55
C SER A 174 -8.66 9.79 40.75
N LYS A 175 -8.62 10.81 41.63
CA LYS A 175 -9.78 11.64 42.00
C LYS A 175 -9.83 13.02 41.32
N GLU A 176 -8.79 13.43 40.58
CA GLU A 176 -8.64 14.81 40.08
C GLU A 176 -9.26 15.00 38.68
N GLU A 177 -9.54 16.15 38.10
CA GLU A 177 -10.22 16.21 36.78
C GLU A 177 -9.30 16.03 35.53
N LEU A 178 -9.60 15.11 34.59
CA LEU A 178 -9.03 15.10 33.22
C LEU A 178 -9.25 16.44 32.49
N PRO A 179 -8.22 16.97 31.79
CA PRO A 179 -8.39 18.11 30.90
C PRO A 179 -9.26 17.72 29.69
N LYS A 180 -10.03 18.67 29.16
CA LYS A 180 -10.81 18.45 27.92
C LYS A 180 -9.91 18.12 26.73
N ARG A 181 -8.72 18.74 26.67
CA ARG A 181 -7.79 18.64 25.55
C ARG A 181 -6.43 18.15 26.01
N PHE A 182 -5.74 17.47 25.11
CA PHE A 182 -4.34 17.12 25.22
C PHE A 182 -3.53 17.90 24.18
N PHE A 183 -2.53 18.65 24.65
CA PHE A 183 -1.61 19.40 23.80
C PHE A 183 -0.16 19.05 24.15
N SER A 184 0.58 18.63 23.13
CA SER A 184 2.01 18.34 23.21
C SER A 184 2.67 18.56 21.85
N MET A 185 4.00 18.40 21.78
CA MET A 185 4.65 18.35 20.47
C MET A 185 4.17 17.12 19.67
N GLY A 186 3.81 16.02 20.33
CA GLY A 186 3.24 14.84 19.65
C GLY A 186 1.90 15.13 18.97
N SER A 187 1.00 15.87 19.63
CA SER A 187 -0.28 16.26 19.02
C SER A 187 -0.09 17.23 17.86
N ALA A 188 0.83 18.18 17.99
CA ALA A 188 1.16 19.12 16.93
C ALA A 188 1.86 18.46 15.74
N ALA A 189 2.78 17.51 16.01
CA ALA A 189 3.44 16.72 14.97
C ALA A 189 2.45 15.83 14.22
N TYR A 190 1.46 15.25 14.90
CA TYR A 190 0.34 14.57 14.23
C TYR A 190 -0.43 15.54 13.31
N CYS A 191 -0.75 16.75 13.78
CA CYS A 191 -1.46 17.73 12.97
C CYS A 191 -0.69 18.07 11.68
N LEU A 192 0.63 18.22 11.79
CA LEU A 192 1.49 18.52 10.64
C LEU A 192 1.71 17.29 9.74
N GLN A 193 1.84 16.09 10.30
CA GLN A 193 1.85 14.84 9.53
C GLN A 193 0.60 14.76 8.66
N PHE A 194 -0.59 14.97 9.24
CA PHE A 194 -1.84 14.96 8.49
C PHE A 194 -1.81 15.99 7.35
N ALA A 195 -1.39 17.22 7.62
CA ALA A 195 -1.29 18.26 6.59
C ALA A 195 -0.26 17.93 5.50
N PHE A 196 0.86 17.29 5.86
CA PHE A 196 1.89 16.88 4.92
C PHE A 196 1.38 15.85 3.91
N ILE A 197 0.55 14.89 4.33
CA ILE A 197 -0.05 13.91 3.41
C ILE A 197 -0.69 14.65 2.21
N TYR A 198 -1.52 15.64 2.48
CA TYR A 198 -2.24 16.38 1.44
C TYR A 198 -1.38 17.39 0.69
N TRP A 199 -0.55 18.19 1.38
CA TRP A 199 0.28 19.20 0.72
C TRP A 199 1.36 18.59 -0.18
N PHE A 200 2.00 17.51 0.24
CA PHE A 200 2.95 16.80 -0.62
C PHE A 200 2.23 16.04 -1.74
N SER A 201 1.03 15.50 -1.50
CA SER A 201 0.22 14.92 -2.56
C SER A 201 -0.13 15.94 -3.65
N ILE A 202 -0.54 17.15 -3.29
CA ILE A 202 -0.84 18.21 -4.26
C ILE A 202 0.39 18.63 -5.08
N ILE A 203 1.56 18.74 -4.44
CA ILE A 203 2.81 19.03 -5.16
C ILE A 203 3.05 17.97 -6.25
N LEU A 204 2.86 16.69 -5.93
CA LEU A 204 3.04 15.58 -6.87
C LEU A 204 1.93 15.54 -7.93
N LYS A 205 0.66 15.75 -7.55
CA LYS A 205 -0.49 15.76 -8.47
C LYS A 205 -0.37 16.86 -9.52
N LEU A 206 0.03 18.06 -9.13
CA LEU A 206 0.18 19.20 -10.04
C LEU A 206 1.31 19.04 -11.07
N ARG A 207 2.21 18.07 -10.92
CA ARG A 207 3.18 17.70 -11.96
C ARG A 207 2.52 16.96 -13.13
N ASN A 208 1.48 16.18 -12.84
CA ASN A 208 0.74 15.43 -13.86
C ASN A 208 -0.25 16.37 -14.59
N GLU A 209 -0.32 16.24 -15.92
CA GLU A 209 -1.17 17.08 -16.78
C GLU A 209 -2.67 16.88 -16.50
N THR A 210 -3.08 15.65 -16.18
CA THR A 210 -4.50 15.32 -15.96
C THR A 210 -5.12 16.00 -14.74
N TRP A 211 -4.31 16.36 -13.74
CA TRP A 211 -4.79 17.18 -12.63
C TRP A 211 -4.90 18.65 -13.03
N ARG A 212 -4.00 19.13 -13.90
CA ARG A 212 -3.98 20.53 -14.35
C ARG A 212 -5.08 20.84 -15.36
N ASP A 213 -5.42 19.89 -16.22
CA ASP A 213 -6.50 20.02 -17.20
C ASP A 213 -7.89 19.64 -16.65
N GLY A 214 -7.97 19.12 -15.43
CA GLY A 214 -9.21 18.75 -14.75
C GLY A 214 -9.73 17.34 -15.04
N THR A 215 -9.01 16.51 -15.79
CA THR A 215 -9.46 15.17 -16.20
C THR A 215 -9.09 14.04 -15.22
N ALA A 216 -8.35 14.30 -14.15
CA ALA A 216 -7.86 13.26 -13.24
C ALA A 216 -8.97 12.38 -12.63
N VAL A 217 -10.10 12.96 -12.19
CA VAL A 217 -11.22 12.17 -11.64
C VAL A 217 -11.81 11.23 -12.69
N TYR A 218 -11.93 11.67 -13.95
CA TYR A 218 -12.38 10.81 -15.06
C TYR A 218 -11.49 9.56 -15.18
N TYR A 219 -10.18 9.75 -15.10
CA TYR A 219 -9.25 8.64 -15.17
C TYR A 219 -9.27 7.72 -13.95
N ALA A 220 -9.48 8.29 -12.77
CA ALA A 220 -9.54 7.53 -11.53
C ALA A 220 -10.76 6.58 -11.51
N ILE A 221 -11.94 7.06 -11.94
CA ILE A 221 -13.17 6.25 -11.97
C ILE A 221 -13.25 5.26 -13.14
N THR A 222 -12.46 5.48 -14.20
CA THR A 222 -12.36 4.58 -15.38
C THR A 222 -11.24 3.56 -15.29
N ASN A 223 -10.53 3.52 -14.16
CA ASN A 223 -9.55 2.49 -13.87
C ASN A 223 -10.26 1.14 -13.65
N VAL A 224 -10.25 0.30 -14.67
CA VAL A 224 -10.94 -1.01 -14.73
C VAL A 224 -10.70 -1.85 -13.48
N SER A 225 -9.46 -1.94 -12.99
CA SER A 225 -9.16 -2.81 -11.85
C SER A 225 -9.72 -2.28 -10.51
N LEU A 226 -10.11 -1.01 -10.44
CA LEU A 226 -10.60 -0.34 -9.23
C LEU A 226 -12.03 0.19 -9.36
N GLU A 227 -12.65 0.11 -10.55
CA GLU A 227 -13.97 0.68 -10.80
C GLU A 227 -15.05 -0.04 -9.98
N THR A 228 -16.06 0.69 -9.53
CA THR A 228 -17.21 0.15 -8.79
C THR A 228 -18.50 0.33 -9.58
N TYR A 229 -19.61 -0.25 -9.12
CA TYR A 229 -20.92 0.03 -9.73
C TYR A 229 -21.28 1.52 -9.68
N PHE A 230 -20.89 2.21 -8.61
CA PHE A 230 -21.18 3.63 -8.48
C PHE A 230 -20.29 4.47 -9.41
N SER A 231 -19.07 4.03 -9.70
CA SER A 231 -18.18 4.70 -10.64
C SER A 231 -18.82 4.87 -12.02
N LYS A 232 -19.62 3.89 -12.47
CA LYS A 232 -20.40 3.98 -13.73
C LYS A 232 -21.42 5.11 -13.71
N LEU A 233 -22.13 5.29 -12.60
CA LEU A 233 -23.09 6.38 -12.47
C LEU A 233 -22.40 7.74 -12.56
N VAL A 234 -21.21 7.85 -11.95
CA VAL A 234 -20.38 9.06 -12.02
C VAL A 234 -19.80 9.26 -13.41
N PHE A 235 -19.43 8.18 -14.11
CA PHE A 235 -18.90 8.22 -15.47
C PHE A 235 -19.90 8.76 -16.50
N GLU A 236 -21.20 8.58 -16.29
CA GLU A 236 -22.26 9.15 -17.14
C GLU A 236 -22.46 10.67 -16.94
N LEU A 237 -21.80 11.28 -15.95
CA LEU A 237 -21.91 12.73 -15.72
C LEU A 237 -21.21 13.53 -16.83
N PRO A 238 -21.69 14.75 -17.13
CA PRO A 238 -21.03 15.64 -18.06
C PRO A 238 -19.58 15.93 -17.66
N MET A 239 -18.70 16.09 -18.64
CA MET A 239 -17.27 16.34 -18.40
C MET A 239 -17.03 17.60 -17.56
N ASP A 240 -17.87 18.63 -17.68
CA ASP A 240 -17.80 19.84 -16.84
C ASP A 240 -17.98 19.54 -15.35
N VAL A 241 -18.82 18.54 -15.00
CA VAL A 241 -18.99 18.08 -13.62
C VAL A 241 -17.75 17.34 -13.14
N LEU A 242 -17.16 16.48 -13.97
CA LEU A 242 -15.92 15.77 -13.63
C LEU A 242 -14.74 16.74 -13.47
N HIS A 243 -14.64 17.78 -14.31
CA HIS A 243 -13.68 18.86 -14.15
C HIS A 243 -13.88 19.59 -12.82
N PHE A 244 -15.13 19.92 -12.47
CA PHE A 244 -15.44 20.53 -11.18
C PHE A 244 -15.05 19.62 -10.01
N MET A 245 -15.29 18.31 -10.11
CA MET A 245 -14.89 17.34 -9.08
C MET A 245 -13.36 17.28 -8.93
N THR A 246 -12.60 17.20 -10.04
CA THR A 246 -11.13 17.24 -10.00
C THR A 246 -10.62 18.51 -9.33
N ASN A 247 -11.15 19.67 -9.72
CA ASN A 247 -10.77 20.95 -9.13
C ASN A 247 -11.16 21.06 -7.66
N SER A 248 -12.29 20.45 -7.26
CA SER A 248 -12.72 20.39 -5.86
C SER A 248 -11.77 19.56 -5.02
N VAL A 249 -11.26 18.43 -5.53
CA VAL A 249 -10.22 17.64 -4.85
C VAL A 249 -8.95 18.46 -4.69
N ILE A 250 -8.48 19.15 -5.74
CA ILE A 250 -7.29 20.00 -5.66
C ILE A 250 -7.47 21.11 -4.62
N ALA A 251 -8.62 21.80 -4.65
CA ALA A 251 -8.93 22.88 -3.71
C ALA A 251 -8.99 22.36 -2.27
N PHE A 252 -9.64 21.23 -2.05
CA PHE A 252 -9.82 20.67 -0.71
C PHE A 252 -8.53 20.09 -0.14
N GLU A 253 -7.71 19.39 -0.92
CA GLU A 253 -6.42 18.89 -0.43
C GLU A 253 -5.39 20.02 -0.20
N SER A 254 -5.45 21.11 -0.98
CA SER A 254 -4.55 22.25 -0.79
C SER A 254 -4.95 23.15 0.38
N LEU A 255 -6.22 23.56 0.44
CA LEU A 255 -6.73 24.53 1.43
C LEU A 255 -7.32 23.87 2.67
N GLY A 256 -7.85 22.65 2.55
CA GLY A 256 -8.49 21.91 3.65
C GLY A 256 -7.61 21.75 4.89
N PRO A 257 -6.30 21.44 4.78
CA PRO A 257 -5.46 21.33 5.97
C PRO A 257 -5.32 22.66 6.71
N LEU A 258 -5.36 23.80 6.01
CA LEU A 258 -5.28 25.13 6.62
C LEU A 258 -6.51 25.43 7.49
N LEU A 259 -7.68 24.89 7.14
CA LEU A 259 -8.92 25.10 7.88
C LEU A 259 -8.83 24.62 9.33
N PHE A 260 -8.03 23.57 9.60
CA PHE A 260 -7.83 23.06 10.96
C PHE A 260 -7.05 24.04 11.86
N PHE A 261 -6.26 24.93 11.27
CA PHE A 261 -5.43 25.90 11.99
C PHE A 261 -6.06 27.30 12.06
N ILE A 262 -7.30 27.49 11.59
CA ILE A 262 -7.97 28.78 11.66
C ILE A 262 -8.37 29.09 13.13
N PRO A 263 -7.90 30.21 13.70
CA PRO A 263 -8.16 30.54 15.10
C PRO A 263 -9.59 31.06 15.35
N VAL A 264 -10.25 31.64 14.35
CA VAL A 264 -11.58 32.24 14.50
C VAL A 264 -12.64 31.20 14.13
N PHE A 265 -13.69 31.05 14.94
CA PHE A 265 -14.71 30.00 14.77
C PHE A 265 -14.10 28.58 14.64
N ASN A 266 -13.00 28.32 15.35
CA ASN A 266 -12.24 27.07 15.25
C ASN A 266 -13.11 25.83 15.44
N GLY A 267 -14.01 25.81 16.43
CA GLY A 267 -14.91 24.68 16.70
C GLY A 267 -15.76 24.28 15.49
N PRO A 268 -16.64 25.16 14.98
CA PRO A 268 -17.43 24.90 13.78
C PRO A 268 -16.58 24.58 12.54
N ILE A 269 -15.52 25.35 12.28
CA ILE A 269 -14.68 25.17 11.08
C ILE A 269 -13.97 23.82 11.09
N ARG A 270 -13.34 23.43 12.21
CA ARG A 270 -12.71 22.11 12.36
C ARG A 270 -13.74 21.00 12.16
N THR A 271 -14.93 21.14 12.73
CA THR A 271 -15.99 20.13 12.59
C THR A 271 -16.43 19.96 11.14
N ILE A 272 -16.71 21.07 10.44
CA ILE A 272 -17.07 21.04 9.01
C ILE A 272 -15.92 20.47 8.18
N SER A 273 -14.68 20.80 8.52
CA SER A 273 -13.49 20.25 7.84
C SER A 273 -13.39 18.74 8.04
N VAL A 274 -13.57 18.22 9.25
CA VAL A 274 -13.60 16.75 9.50
C VAL A 274 -14.70 16.10 8.68
N ILE A 275 -15.92 16.66 8.70
CA ILE A 275 -17.04 16.13 7.90
C ILE A 275 -16.68 16.14 6.41
N GLY A 276 -16.06 17.20 5.91
CA GLY A 276 -15.62 17.30 4.52
C GLY A 276 -14.58 16.24 4.14
N TYR A 277 -13.58 16.00 5.01
CA TYR A 277 -12.56 14.95 4.78
C TYR A 277 -13.16 13.55 4.80
N VAL A 278 -13.99 13.25 5.80
CA VAL A 278 -14.68 11.96 5.90
C VAL A 278 -15.60 11.75 4.70
N PHE A 279 -16.35 12.78 4.30
CA PHE A 279 -17.23 12.74 3.13
C PHE A 279 -16.45 12.50 1.84
N MET A 280 -15.35 13.23 1.62
CA MET A 280 -14.49 13.08 0.45
C MET A 280 -13.94 11.65 0.35
N HIS A 281 -13.40 11.11 1.45
CA HIS A 281 -12.86 9.75 1.46
C HIS A 281 -13.93 8.68 1.28
N ILE A 282 -15.11 8.84 1.89
CA ILE A 282 -16.25 7.95 1.61
C ILE A 282 -16.63 8.00 0.14
N CYS A 283 -16.69 9.19 -0.48
CA CYS A 283 -16.97 9.30 -1.92
C CYS A 283 -15.91 8.58 -2.75
N PHE A 284 -14.63 8.71 -2.41
CA PHE A 284 -13.55 7.98 -3.07
C PHE A 284 -13.75 6.47 -2.93
N GLY A 285 -13.98 5.95 -1.72
CA GLY A 285 -14.18 4.52 -1.46
C GLY A 285 -15.42 3.93 -2.13
N ILE A 286 -16.47 4.72 -2.33
CA ILE A 286 -17.68 4.29 -3.06
C ILE A 286 -17.43 4.25 -4.57
N CYS A 287 -16.67 5.20 -5.13
CA CYS A 287 -16.42 5.29 -6.58
C CYS A 287 -15.23 4.45 -7.05
N ILE A 288 -14.27 4.22 -6.17
CA ILE A 288 -13.00 3.58 -6.47
C ILE A 288 -12.75 2.61 -5.31
N ASP A 289 -12.54 1.34 -5.64
CA ASP A 289 -12.31 0.32 -4.64
C ASP A 289 -10.90 0.46 -4.01
N LEU A 290 -10.82 1.39 -3.06
CA LEU A 290 -9.62 1.76 -2.30
C LEU A 290 -9.53 1.05 -0.94
N GLU A 291 -10.46 0.12 -0.67
CA GLU A 291 -10.47 -0.79 0.50
C GLU A 291 -10.18 -0.14 1.84
N ILE A 292 -9.03 -0.36 2.51
CA ILE A 292 -8.83 0.23 3.84
C ILE A 292 -8.45 1.71 3.78
N PHE A 293 -7.87 2.19 2.66
CA PHE A 293 -7.30 3.54 2.57
C PHE A 293 -8.33 4.61 2.93
N HIS A 294 -9.52 4.56 2.34
CA HIS A 294 -10.56 5.56 2.62
C HIS A 294 -11.03 5.53 4.09
N LEU A 295 -11.03 4.36 4.74
CA LEU A 295 -11.37 4.23 6.15
C LEU A 295 -10.25 4.77 7.06
N VAL A 296 -9.00 4.46 6.72
CA VAL A 296 -7.80 4.93 7.45
C VAL A 296 -7.68 6.45 7.37
N SER A 297 -7.78 7.03 6.18
CA SER A 297 -7.71 8.49 6.00
C SER A 297 -8.90 9.21 6.64
N SER A 298 -10.09 8.59 6.64
CA SER A 298 -11.24 9.10 7.39
C SER A 298 -10.97 9.09 8.90
N ALA A 299 -10.41 7.99 9.42
CA ALA A 299 -10.05 7.87 10.83
C ALA A 299 -9.01 8.91 11.25
N ALA A 300 -8.06 9.23 10.37
CA ALA A 300 -7.04 10.24 10.62
C ALA A 300 -7.66 11.61 10.94
N ALA A 301 -8.71 12.01 10.21
CA ALA A 301 -9.41 13.27 10.41
C ALA A 301 -10.19 13.34 11.74
N LEU A 302 -10.61 12.21 12.33
CA LEU A 302 -11.46 12.19 13.53
C LEU A 302 -10.81 12.83 14.76
N HIS A 303 -9.48 12.83 14.84
CA HIS A 303 -8.72 13.54 15.87
C HIS A 303 -9.08 15.02 15.96
N PHE A 304 -9.40 15.62 14.81
CA PHE A 304 -9.64 17.05 14.72
C PHE A 304 -11.03 17.47 15.17
N LEU A 305 -11.92 16.53 15.53
CA LEU A 305 -13.20 16.86 16.14
C LEU A 305 -12.95 17.64 17.44
N PRO A 306 -13.38 18.92 17.53
CA PRO A 306 -13.07 19.77 18.67
C PRO A 306 -14.05 19.53 19.81
N SER A 307 -13.73 20.04 21.00
CA SER A 307 -14.64 19.99 22.16
C SER A 307 -16.01 20.59 21.87
N TRP A 308 -16.09 21.60 21.01
CA TRP A 308 -17.34 22.19 20.54
C TRP A 308 -18.29 21.15 19.91
N PHE A 309 -17.78 20.24 19.09
CA PHE A 309 -18.59 19.19 18.45
C PHE A 309 -19.21 18.29 19.51
N TRP A 310 -18.38 17.78 20.42
CA TRP A 310 -18.84 16.89 21.47
C TRP A 310 -19.82 17.56 22.43
N GLU A 311 -19.61 18.83 22.79
CA GLU A 311 -20.57 19.58 23.60
C GLU A 311 -21.94 19.71 22.92
N LYS A 312 -21.97 19.83 21.58
CA LYS A 312 -23.24 19.80 20.83
C LYS A 312 -23.88 18.42 20.80
N ILE A 313 -23.08 17.36 20.64
CA ILE A 313 -23.57 15.98 20.71
C ILE A 313 -24.14 15.66 22.09
N ASP A 314 -23.46 16.06 23.16
CA ASP A 314 -23.93 15.87 24.55
C ASP A 314 -25.27 16.58 24.78
N LEU A 315 -25.45 17.79 24.24
CA LEU A 315 -26.72 18.51 24.30
C LEU A 315 -27.83 17.83 23.49
N LEU A 316 -27.52 17.31 22.29
CA LEU A 316 -28.49 16.59 21.47
C LEU A 316 -28.94 15.28 22.13
N LEU A 317 -27.99 14.50 22.65
CA LEU A 317 -28.27 13.22 23.29
C LEU A 317 -28.99 13.39 24.64
N SER A 318 -28.74 14.48 25.39
CA SER A 318 -29.42 14.74 26.67
C SER A 318 -30.89 15.04 26.50
N ASN A 319 -31.25 15.65 25.36
CA ASN A 319 -32.63 15.90 24.99
C ASN A 319 -33.38 14.62 24.57
N PHE A 320 -32.66 13.60 24.07
CA PHE A 320 -33.28 12.37 23.55
C PHE A 320 -33.25 11.20 24.54
N PHE A 321 -32.19 11.12 25.35
CA PHE A 321 -31.99 10.08 26.35
C PHE A 321 -31.65 10.69 27.71
N SER A 322 -32.67 11.17 28.43
CA SER A 322 -32.51 11.78 29.76
C SER A 322 -31.85 10.84 30.80
N ASN A 323 -31.89 9.52 30.56
CA ASN A 323 -31.40 8.48 31.48
C ASN A 323 -30.21 7.65 30.97
N PHE A 324 -29.82 7.76 29.68
CA PHE A 324 -28.73 6.94 29.10
C PHE A 324 -27.43 7.72 28.88
N LEU A 325 -27.46 9.05 28.95
CA LEU A 325 -26.22 9.80 28.95
C LEU A 325 -25.46 9.52 30.23
N ILE A 326 -24.37 8.80 30.04
CA ILE A 326 -23.31 8.53 30.99
C ILE A 326 -23.04 9.86 31.73
N LYS A 327 -23.53 9.94 32.97
CA LYS A 327 -23.01 10.86 34.00
C LYS A 327 -21.58 10.43 34.29
N ASP A 328 -20.67 10.52 33.32
CA ASP A 328 -19.25 10.50 33.57
C ASP A 328 -18.86 11.89 34.04
N LYS A 329 -19.37 12.22 35.23
CA LYS A 329 -18.78 13.20 36.14
C LYS A 329 -17.57 12.58 36.84
N ARG A 330 -16.87 11.65 36.20
CA ARG A 330 -15.63 11.06 36.70
C ARG A 330 -14.50 11.57 35.83
N VAL A 331 -14.07 12.75 36.20
CA VAL A 331 -12.92 13.42 35.63
C VAL A 331 -11.80 13.01 36.61
N SER A 332 -10.78 12.25 36.13
CA SER A 332 -9.67 11.63 36.92
C SER A 332 -8.27 12.05 36.37
N THR A 333 -7.36 12.77 37.05
CA THR A 333 -6.09 13.19 36.41
C THR A 333 -5.17 12.00 36.28
N ILE A 334 -4.80 11.79 35.03
CA ILE A 334 -3.53 11.23 34.66
C ILE A 334 -2.62 12.46 34.48
N ASN A 335 -1.34 12.35 34.82
CA ASN A 335 -0.36 13.35 34.43
C ASN A 335 -0.19 13.25 32.90
N LEU A 336 -1.13 13.83 32.16
CA LEU A 336 -1.17 13.93 30.70
C LEU A 336 -0.13 14.92 30.17
N LYS A 337 0.89 15.24 30.97
CA LYS A 337 2.02 16.04 30.50
C LYS A 337 2.94 15.14 29.70
N SER A 338 3.19 15.52 28.45
CA SER A 338 4.24 14.87 27.66
C SER A 338 5.60 15.10 28.34
N SER A 339 6.42 14.05 28.38
CA SER A 339 7.79 14.19 28.89
C SER A 339 8.63 15.03 27.93
N LEU A 340 9.70 15.66 28.44
CA LEU A 340 10.64 16.39 27.60
C LEU A 340 11.18 15.50 26.47
N LEU A 341 11.55 14.25 26.80
CA LEU A 341 12.00 13.27 25.83
C LEU A 341 10.96 13.00 24.74
N SER A 342 9.68 12.82 25.11
CA SER A 342 8.60 12.63 24.13
C SER A 342 8.46 13.83 23.19
N ASN A 343 8.57 15.07 23.69
CA ASN A 343 8.49 16.26 22.84
C ASN A 343 9.71 16.43 21.93
N VAL A 344 10.91 16.09 22.41
CA VAL A 344 12.14 16.09 21.60
C VAL A 344 12.05 15.04 20.50
N LEU A 345 11.63 13.81 20.83
CA LEU A 345 11.44 12.74 19.85
C LEU A 345 10.36 13.12 18.81
N ALA A 346 9.24 13.68 19.25
CA ALA A 346 8.20 14.16 18.33
C ALA A 346 8.74 15.23 17.37
N THR A 347 9.57 16.16 17.84
CA THR A 347 10.25 17.16 16.99
C THR A 347 11.17 16.48 15.99
N TYR A 348 12.01 15.56 16.46
CA TYR A 348 12.94 14.82 15.59
C TYR A 348 12.20 14.06 14.48
N PHE A 349 11.14 13.32 14.83
CA PHE A 349 10.36 12.57 13.85
C PHE A 349 9.52 13.46 12.94
N LEU A 350 9.12 14.66 13.37
CA LEU A 350 8.45 15.62 12.48
C LEU A 350 9.40 16.10 11.36
N PHE A 351 10.64 16.47 11.71
CA PHE A 351 11.64 16.87 10.72
C PHE A 351 12.10 15.69 9.86
N SER A 352 12.13 14.49 10.45
CA SER A 352 12.35 13.23 9.73
C SER A 352 11.34 13.04 8.61
N VAL A 353 10.05 13.15 8.94
CA VAL A 353 8.94 13.04 7.99
C VAL A 353 9.03 14.13 6.93
N LEU A 354 9.32 15.38 7.33
CA LEU A 354 9.52 16.46 6.37
C LEU A 354 10.64 16.12 5.37
N ALA A 355 11.77 15.62 5.86
CA ALA A 355 12.89 15.23 5.01
C ALA A 355 12.54 14.05 4.07
N ILE A 356 11.81 13.03 4.56
CA ILE A 356 11.35 11.90 3.72
C ILE A 356 10.44 12.40 2.60
N ASN A 357 9.51 13.30 2.90
CA ASN A 357 8.60 13.85 1.91
C ASN A 357 9.33 14.73 0.88
N LEU A 358 10.32 15.53 1.31
CA LEU A 358 11.17 16.31 0.41
C LEU A 358 11.98 15.41 -0.53
N TRP A 359 12.60 14.36 0.01
CA TRP A 359 13.29 13.35 -0.77
C TRP A 359 12.35 12.66 -1.76
N SER A 360 11.14 12.28 -1.34
CA SER A 360 10.15 11.63 -2.20
C SER A 360 9.68 12.53 -3.35
N VAL A 361 9.66 13.85 -3.16
CA VAL A 361 9.32 14.82 -4.22
C VAL A 361 10.46 14.98 -5.22
N ASP A 362 11.69 15.11 -4.76
CA ASP A 362 12.85 15.26 -5.65
C ASP A 362 14.10 14.63 -5.04
N PRO A 363 14.32 13.32 -5.29
CA PRO A 363 15.47 12.59 -4.77
C PRO A 363 16.81 13.11 -5.29
N LYS A 364 16.83 13.80 -6.45
CA LYS A 364 18.05 14.36 -7.04
C LYS A 364 18.50 15.62 -6.30
N LYS A 365 17.55 16.40 -5.77
CA LYS A 365 17.80 17.68 -5.10
C LYS A 365 17.94 17.57 -3.58
N TYR A 366 17.15 16.70 -2.95
CA TYR A 366 17.14 16.54 -1.51
C TYR A 366 17.85 15.24 -1.15
N ASP A 367 19.14 15.33 -0.83
CA ASP A 367 19.89 14.14 -0.39
C ASP A 367 19.40 13.66 0.98
N PHE A 368 19.39 12.34 1.15
CA PHE A 368 18.85 11.69 2.32
C PHE A 368 19.89 10.76 2.95
N PRO A 369 20.44 11.10 4.14
CA PRO A 369 21.56 10.38 4.71
C PRO A 369 21.30 8.88 4.88
N ARG A 370 22.21 8.03 4.41
CA ARG A 370 22.07 6.55 4.49
C ARG A 370 21.81 6.01 5.90
N PRO A 371 22.52 6.45 6.96
CA PRO A 371 22.24 5.96 8.32
C PRO A 371 20.80 6.24 8.76
N PHE A 372 20.21 7.30 8.23
CA PHE A 372 18.86 7.70 8.56
C PHE A 372 17.81 6.84 7.84
N MET A 373 18.09 6.38 6.61
CA MET A 373 17.26 5.37 5.93
C MET A 373 17.12 4.07 6.72
N TYR A 374 18.16 3.67 7.47
CA TYR A 374 18.13 2.43 8.27
C TYR A 374 17.10 2.53 9.39
N LEU A 375 17.12 3.65 10.13
CA LEU A 375 16.16 3.93 11.19
C LEU A 375 14.74 4.00 10.64
N ILE A 376 14.55 4.64 9.49
CA ILE A 376 13.23 4.77 8.86
C ILE A 376 12.68 3.43 8.39
N SER A 377 13.52 2.61 7.75
CA SER A 377 13.13 1.27 7.32
C SER A 377 12.80 0.37 8.50
N PHE A 378 13.54 0.51 9.61
CA PHE A 378 13.27 -0.23 10.83
C PHE A 378 11.96 0.22 11.48
N LEU A 379 11.68 1.52 11.53
CA LEU A 379 10.44 2.05 12.09
C LEU A 379 9.27 2.05 11.10
N SER A 380 9.48 1.68 9.84
CA SER A 380 8.48 1.75 8.77
C SER A 380 7.72 3.09 8.73
N ILE A 381 8.46 4.21 8.88
CA ILE A 381 7.89 5.57 8.76
C ILE A 381 8.16 6.19 7.38
N ASP A 382 8.71 5.39 6.46
CA ASP A 382 8.81 5.70 5.05
C ASP A 382 7.42 5.97 4.47
N GLN A 383 7.33 6.98 3.62
CA GLN A 383 6.05 7.45 3.09
C GLN A 383 6.25 8.21 1.79
N MET A 384 5.31 8.02 0.87
CA MET A 384 5.22 8.74 -0.40
C MET A 384 3.74 8.90 -0.77
N TRP A 385 3.31 10.13 -1.07
CA TRP A 385 1.90 10.46 -1.29
C TRP A 385 1.57 10.75 -2.77
N GLY A 386 2.11 9.91 -3.66
CA GLY A 386 1.99 10.03 -5.13
C GLY A 386 0.83 9.26 -5.73
N MET A 387 -0.26 9.03 -4.98
CA MET A 387 -1.42 8.34 -5.55
C MET A 387 -2.01 9.19 -6.67
N TYR A 388 -2.18 8.56 -7.83
CA TYR A 388 -2.58 9.24 -9.04
C TYR A 388 -1.61 10.37 -9.46
N THR A 389 -0.29 10.13 -9.53
CA THR A 389 0.66 11.18 -10.00
C THR A 389 1.62 10.75 -11.12
N ALA A 390 1.57 9.50 -11.59
CA ALA A 390 2.53 8.98 -12.57
C ALA A 390 2.39 9.64 -13.96
N PRO A 391 3.48 10.17 -14.56
CA PRO A 391 3.48 10.66 -15.94
C PRO A 391 3.44 9.49 -16.93
N GLY A 392 2.67 9.60 -18.02
CA GLY A 392 2.59 8.57 -19.07
C GLY A 392 1.28 7.78 -19.15
N GLY A 393 0.30 8.11 -18.30
CA GLY A 393 -1.07 7.66 -18.45
C GLY A 393 -1.52 6.61 -17.45
N TRP A 394 -2.84 6.57 -17.30
CA TRP A 394 -3.59 5.68 -16.42
C TRP A 394 -3.76 4.33 -17.08
N SER A 395 -2.66 3.65 -17.41
CA SER A 395 -2.77 2.32 -18.02
C SER A 395 -3.41 1.37 -17.02
N SER A 396 -4.71 1.17 -17.17
CA SER A 396 -5.49 0.19 -16.47
C SER A 396 -5.64 -1.04 -17.35
N GLY A 397 -6.19 -2.11 -16.82
CA GLY A 397 -6.45 -3.29 -17.61
C GLY A 397 -6.95 -4.45 -16.77
N TRP A 398 -7.08 -5.58 -17.41
CA TRP A 398 -7.46 -6.83 -16.77
C TRP A 398 -6.66 -7.99 -17.35
N PRO A 399 -6.35 -9.01 -16.53
CA PRO A 399 -5.74 -10.23 -17.03
C PRO A 399 -6.76 -11.12 -17.73
N VAL A 400 -6.30 -11.92 -18.68
CA VAL A 400 -7.04 -13.03 -19.30
C VAL A 400 -6.10 -14.23 -19.32
N SER A 401 -6.52 -15.37 -18.73
CA SER A 401 -5.68 -16.58 -18.65
C SER A 401 -6.29 -17.72 -19.45
N VAL A 402 -5.90 -17.83 -20.71
CA VAL A 402 -6.43 -18.81 -21.67
C VAL A 402 -5.82 -20.18 -21.42
N GLY A 403 -6.56 -21.07 -20.76
CA GLY A 403 -6.16 -22.44 -20.47
C GLY A 403 -6.71 -23.45 -21.46
N LYS A 404 -5.90 -24.47 -21.75
CA LYS A 404 -6.26 -25.63 -22.56
C LYS A 404 -6.38 -26.86 -21.69
N LEU A 405 -7.56 -27.45 -21.68
CA LEU A 405 -7.83 -28.69 -20.98
C LEU A 405 -7.39 -29.91 -21.82
N LYS A 406 -7.35 -31.08 -21.17
CA LYS A 406 -6.94 -32.34 -21.79
C LYS A 406 -7.88 -32.78 -22.92
N ASP A 407 -9.16 -32.47 -22.82
CA ASP A 407 -10.16 -32.69 -23.89
C ASP A 407 -10.05 -31.70 -25.06
N GLY A 408 -9.12 -30.75 -24.99
CA GLY A 408 -8.89 -29.73 -26.01
C GLY A 408 -9.77 -28.49 -25.88
N SER A 409 -10.66 -28.42 -24.88
CA SER A 409 -11.46 -27.22 -24.62
C SER A 409 -10.61 -26.06 -24.09
N GLU A 410 -10.98 -24.84 -24.49
CA GLU A 410 -10.36 -23.60 -24.03
C GLU A 410 -11.25 -22.88 -23.01
N ILE A 411 -10.63 -22.46 -21.91
CA ILE A 411 -11.30 -21.79 -20.79
C ILE A 411 -10.47 -20.63 -20.26
N ASP A 412 -11.10 -19.68 -19.57
CA ASP A 412 -10.40 -18.65 -18.81
C ASP A 412 -10.21 -19.11 -17.35
N ILE A 413 -8.98 -19.49 -17.02
CA ILE A 413 -8.60 -19.98 -15.69
C ILE A 413 -8.76 -18.88 -14.64
N PHE A 414 -8.51 -17.62 -15.01
CA PHE A 414 -8.66 -16.50 -14.09
C PHE A 414 -10.12 -16.31 -13.68
N ARG A 415 -11.05 -16.59 -14.60
CA ARG A 415 -12.49 -16.52 -14.38
C ARG A 415 -13.11 -17.86 -14.00
N ASN A 416 -12.37 -18.69 -13.26
CA ASN A 416 -12.84 -19.97 -12.75
C ASN A 416 -13.42 -20.90 -13.84
N GLY A 417 -12.78 -20.93 -15.02
CA GLY A 417 -13.12 -21.83 -16.11
C GLY A 417 -14.28 -21.40 -17.00
N GLN A 418 -14.69 -20.14 -16.93
CA GLN A 418 -15.67 -19.57 -17.87
C GLN A 418 -15.10 -19.51 -19.30
N SER A 419 -15.97 -19.28 -20.29
CA SER A 419 -15.54 -19.02 -21.67
C SER A 419 -14.61 -17.80 -21.74
N VAL A 420 -13.55 -17.89 -22.54
CA VAL A 420 -12.61 -16.78 -22.76
C VAL A 420 -13.35 -15.56 -23.32
N LYS A 421 -13.20 -14.42 -22.65
CA LYS A 421 -13.75 -13.13 -23.08
C LYS A 421 -12.65 -12.08 -23.12
N TRP A 422 -12.55 -11.39 -24.25
CA TRP A 422 -11.55 -10.35 -24.49
C TRP A 422 -12.08 -8.93 -24.24
N ASP A 423 -13.40 -8.77 -24.19
CA ASP A 423 -14.02 -7.47 -23.95
C ASP A 423 -13.83 -7.00 -22.51
N LYS A 424 -13.92 -5.68 -22.32
CA LYS A 424 -13.85 -5.06 -20.99
C LYS A 424 -14.88 -5.74 -20.05
N PRO A 425 -14.48 -6.17 -18.84
CA PRO A 425 -15.43 -6.67 -17.86
C PRO A 425 -16.49 -5.62 -17.52
N GLU A 426 -17.64 -6.08 -17.05
CA GLU A 426 -18.70 -5.16 -16.63
C GLU A 426 -18.25 -4.32 -15.44
N ILE A 427 -17.67 -4.94 -14.41
CA ILE A 427 -16.99 -4.29 -13.29
C ILE A 427 -15.66 -5.01 -13.08
N GLY A 428 -14.55 -4.34 -13.39
CA GLY A 428 -13.24 -4.99 -13.31
C GLY A 428 -12.75 -5.28 -11.88
N SER A 429 -13.17 -4.52 -10.87
CA SER A 429 -12.78 -4.79 -9.46
C SER A 429 -13.31 -6.13 -8.94
N GLU A 430 -14.49 -6.57 -9.40
CA GLU A 430 -15.10 -7.85 -9.01
C GLU A 430 -14.42 -9.08 -9.64
N MET A 431 -13.49 -8.87 -10.57
CA MET A 431 -12.71 -9.98 -11.11
C MET A 431 -11.73 -10.57 -10.09
N TYR A 432 -11.46 -9.85 -9.00
CA TYR A 432 -10.50 -10.24 -7.97
C TYR A 432 -11.22 -10.67 -6.69
N LYS A 433 -10.63 -11.62 -5.97
CA LYS A 433 -11.20 -12.13 -4.71
C LYS A 433 -11.24 -11.05 -3.61
N ASN A 434 -10.19 -10.23 -3.52
CA ASN A 434 -10.03 -9.09 -2.59
C ASN A 434 -8.80 -8.24 -2.99
N ARG A 435 -8.46 -7.20 -2.20
CA ARG A 435 -7.29 -6.30 -2.42
C ARG A 435 -6.06 -7.08 -2.77
N ASN A 436 -5.74 -8.03 -1.89
CA ASN A 436 -4.38 -8.53 -1.79
C ASN A 436 -4.12 -9.33 -3.05
N TRP A 437 -5.11 -10.10 -3.48
CA TRP A 437 -5.16 -10.72 -4.80
C TRP A 437 -5.05 -9.70 -5.92
N ARG A 438 -5.90 -8.67 -5.96
CA ARG A 438 -5.83 -7.63 -7.01
C ARG A 438 -4.44 -7.00 -7.10
N ARG A 439 -3.90 -6.54 -5.98
CA ARG A 439 -2.65 -5.82 -5.88
C ARG A 439 -1.47 -6.72 -6.23
N TYR A 440 -1.45 -7.96 -5.73
CA TYR A 440 -0.43 -8.95 -6.10
C TYR A 440 -0.50 -9.27 -7.59
N ILE A 441 -1.67 -9.63 -8.13
CA ILE A 441 -1.84 -10.02 -9.53
C ILE A 441 -1.43 -8.89 -10.46
N LEU A 442 -1.90 -7.67 -10.21
CA LEU A 442 -1.54 -6.51 -11.01
C LEU A 442 -0.05 -6.19 -10.91
N SER A 443 0.56 -6.29 -9.73
CA SER A 443 2.00 -6.12 -9.58
C SER A 443 2.76 -7.12 -10.46
N VAL A 444 2.38 -8.40 -10.40
CA VAL A 444 3.12 -9.48 -11.08
C VAL A 444 2.87 -9.53 -12.60
N ILE A 445 1.68 -9.16 -13.06
CA ILE A 445 1.29 -9.22 -14.48
C ILE A 445 1.61 -7.92 -15.22
N ALA A 446 1.32 -6.76 -14.62
CA ALA A 446 1.36 -5.48 -15.31
C ALA A 446 2.68 -4.72 -15.13
N ASP A 447 3.44 -4.99 -14.07
CA ASP A 447 4.72 -4.35 -13.82
C ASP A 447 5.88 -5.34 -14.08
N PRO A 448 6.73 -5.07 -15.10
CA PRO A 448 7.88 -5.90 -15.40
C PRO A 448 8.75 -6.19 -14.17
N THR A 449 8.89 -5.24 -13.25
CA THR A 449 9.72 -5.33 -12.04
C THR A 449 9.41 -6.57 -11.18
N TYR A 450 8.14 -6.99 -11.16
CA TYR A 450 7.66 -8.10 -10.32
C TYR A 450 7.36 -9.38 -11.13
N GLN A 451 7.69 -9.42 -12.41
CA GLN A 451 7.58 -10.63 -13.23
C GLN A 451 8.37 -11.85 -12.71
N PRO A 452 9.47 -11.73 -11.94
CA PRO A 452 10.08 -12.89 -11.28
C PRO A 452 9.14 -13.71 -10.38
N ASN A 453 7.98 -13.16 -10.00
CA ASN A 453 6.95 -13.86 -9.21
C ASN A 453 5.96 -14.64 -10.08
N LEU A 454 5.90 -14.40 -11.40
CA LEU A 454 4.97 -15.07 -12.33
C LEU A 454 5.03 -16.60 -12.23
N PRO A 455 6.19 -17.26 -12.13
CA PRO A 455 6.25 -18.71 -11.95
C PRO A 455 5.49 -19.23 -10.72
N TYR A 456 5.50 -18.49 -9.61
CA TYR A 456 4.81 -18.87 -8.38
C TYR A 456 3.30 -18.71 -8.54
N TYR A 457 2.88 -17.59 -9.15
CA TYR A 457 1.49 -17.33 -9.49
C TYR A 457 0.92 -18.36 -10.47
N ALA A 458 1.57 -18.52 -11.62
CA ALA A 458 1.11 -19.41 -12.68
C ALA A 458 1.14 -20.88 -12.24
N GLY A 459 2.19 -21.29 -11.51
CA GLY A 459 2.26 -22.62 -10.91
C GLY A 459 1.16 -22.86 -9.87
N ASN A 460 0.75 -21.83 -9.11
CA ASN A 460 -0.37 -21.95 -8.18
C ASN A 460 -1.70 -22.20 -8.91
N LEU A 461 -1.97 -21.48 -10.00
CA LEU A 461 -3.17 -21.69 -10.82
C LEU A 461 -3.26 -23.13 -11.35
N CYS A 462 -2.14 -23.68 -11.83
CA CYS A 462 -2.08 -25.10 -12.22
C CYS A 462 -2.47 -26.03 -11.07
N ARG A 463 -1.91 -25.80 -9.87
CA ARG A 463 -2.19 -26.64 -8.69
C ARG A 463 -3.63 -26.53 -8.24
N GLU A 464 -4.17 -25.32 -8.10
CA GLU A 464 -5.56 -25.13 -7.65
C GLU A 464 -6.56 -25.76 -8.61
N TRP A 465 -6.39 -25.52 -9.91
CA TRP A 465 -7.27 -26.11 -10.93
C TRP A 465 -7.18 -27.63 -10.94
N ASN A 466 -5.97 -28.18 -11.10
CA ASN A 466 -5.77 -29.62 -11.24
C ASN A 466 -5.97 -30.40 -9.92
N ASN A 467 -6.00 -29.74 -8.76
CA ASN A 467 -6.38 -30.40 -7.51
C ASN A 467 -7.87 -30.75 -7.46
N THR A 468 -8.71 -29.94 -8.11
CA THR A 468 -10.16 -30.09 -8.12
C THR A 468 -10.70 -30.70 -9.41
N HIS A 469 -9.94 -30.61 -10.51
CA HIS A 469 -10.31 -31.11 -11.83
C HIS A 469 -9.32 -32.16 -12.32
N LYS A 470 -9.82 -33.38 -12.57
CA LYS A 470 -9.05 -34.55 -13.01
C LYS A 470 -9.58 -35.12 -14.33
N GLY A 471 -8.80 -35.97 -14.99
CA GLY A 471 -9.18 -36.59 -16.26
C GLY A 471 -9.26 -35.57 -17.39
N ASP A 472 -10.36 -35.57 -18.13
CA ASP A 472 -10.56 -34.73 -19.33
C ASP A 472 -10.50 -33.22 -19.04
N LYS A 473 -10.83 -32.82 -17.80
CA LYS A 473 -10.79 -31.43 -17.35
C LYS A 473 -9.45 -30.99 -16.76
N GLU A 474 -8.41 -31.81 -16.85
CA GLU A 474 -7.07 -31.44 -16.42
C GLU A 474 -6.50 -30.33 -17.30
N LEU A 475 -6.12 -29.22 -16.69
CA LEU A 475 -5.45 -28.09 -17.33
C LEU A 475 -4.04 -28.50 -17.72
N GLN A 476 -3.75 -28.48 -19.02
CA GLN A 476 -2.46 -28.91 -19.59
C GLN A 476 -1.48 -27.75 -19.68
N GLU A 477 -1.92 -26.64 -20.28
CA GLU A 477 -1.17 -25.40 -20.46
C GLU A 477 -2.11 -24.20 -20.42
N PHE A 478 -1.58 -23.01 -20.17
CA PHE A 478 -2.32 -21.76 -20.34
C PHE A 478 -1.41 -20.58 -20.66
N ASP A 479 -1.98 -19.58 -21.32
CA ASP A 479 -1.33 -18.31 -21.64
C ASP A 479 -1.99 -17.18 -20.83
N ILE A 480 -1.18 -16.33 -20.20
CA ILE A 480 -1.60 -15.10 -19.54
C ILE A 480 -1.42 -13.93 -20.50
N TYR A 481 -2.48 -13.17 -20.70
CA TYR A 481 -2.48 -11.90 -21.40
C TYR A 481 -2.92 -10.78 -20.45
N PHE A 482 -2.44 -9.57 -20.72
CA PHE A 482 -2.96 -8.35 -20.10
C PHE A 482 -3.65 -7.51 -21.17
N MET A 483 -4.91 -7.20 -20.92
CA MET A 483 -5.71 -6.33 -21.77
C MET A 483 -5.56 -4.90 -21.29
N LYS A 484 -4.70 -4.13 -21.95
CA LYS A 484 -4.42 -2.74 -21.61
C LYS A 484 -5.57 -1.85 -22.07
N TRP A 485 -6.03 -1.01 -21.17
CA TRP A 485 -7.11 -0.06 -21.34
C TRP A 485 -6.60 1.37 -21.13
N ASP A 486 -6.73 2.20 -22.17
CA ASP A 486 -6.37 3.61 -22.15
C ASP A 486 -7.61 4.46 -22.48
N PRO A 487 -8.41 4.84 -21.45
CA PRO A 487 -9.62 5.62 -21.67
C PRO A 487 -9.25 7.03 -22.13
N LYS A 488 -10.00 7.61 -23.08
CA LYS A 488 -9.82 9.00 -23.49
C LYS A 488 -11.00 9.86 -23.00
N PRO A 489 -10.75 11.09 -22.52
CA PRO A 489 -11.82 12.01 -22.12
C PRO A 489 -12.84 12.23 -23.25
N ASN A 490 -14.06 12.64 -22.87
CA ASN A 490 -15.23 12.77 -23.75
C ASN A 490 -15.76 11.43 -24.29
N HIS A 491 -15.65 10.37 -23.48
CA HIS A 491 -16.21 9.05 -23.80
C HIS A 491 -15.72 8.48 -25.14
N LYS A 492 -14.52 8.89 -25.57
CA LYS A 492 -13.90 8.39 -26.79
C LYS A 492 -13.37 6.99 -26.53
N PHE A 493 -14.00 6.01 -27.16
CA PHE A 493 -13.63 4.60 -27.03
C PHE A 493 -12.31 4.31 -27.74
N VAL A 494 -11.40 3.64 -27.04
CA VAL A 494 -10.18 3.03 -27.59
C VAL A 494 -10.33 1.52 -27.45
N ARG A 495 -9.94 0.77 -28.48
CA ARG A 495 -9.93 -0.70 -28.39
C ARG A 495 -8.86 -1.13 -27.39
N PRO A 496 -9.15 -2.10 -26.49
CA PRO A 496 -8.15 -2.66 -25.61
C PRO A 496 -6.98 -3.24 -26.41
N GLU A 497 -5.76 -2.97 -25.95
CA GLU A 497 -4.54 -3.55 -26.53
C GLU A 497 -4.24 -4.87 -25.82
N LYS A 498 -4.09 -5.96 -26.58
CA LYS A 498 -3.77 -7.28 -26.04
C LYS A 498 -2.26 -7.46 -25.98
N SER A 499 -1.72 -7.64 -24.77
CA SER A 499 -0.30 -7.92 -24.54
C SER A 499 -0.13 -9.33 -23.99
N PHE A 500 0.75 -10.13 -24.60
CA PHE A 500 1.14 -11.43 -24.05
C PHE A 500 2.08 -11.23 -22.86
N VAL A 501 1.88 -11.99 -21.78
CA VAL A 501 2.64 -11.85 -20.53
C VAL A 501 3.41 -13.12 -20.20
N TRP A 502 2.75 -14.27 -20.22
CA TRP A 502 3.34 -15.52 -19.72
C TRP A 502 2.70 -16.75 -20.36
N LYS A 503 3.46 -17.81 -20.56
CA LYS A 503 2.94 -19.15 -20.87
C LYS A 503 3.23 -20.08 -19.71
N GLN A 504 2.34 -21.01 -19.41
CA GLN A 504 2.53 -21.97 -18.32
C GLN A 504 2.14 -23.36 -18.80
N TYR A 505 2.97 -24.36 -18.51
CA TYR A 505 2.59 -25.78 -18.63
C TYR A 505 2.35 -26.33 -17.22
N CYS A 506 1.28 -27.09 -17.03
CA CYS A 506 0.87 -27.56 -15.71
C CYS A 506 1.33 -28.98 -15.38
N PHE A 507 1.61 -29.77 -16.41
CA PHE A 507 2.23 -31.08 -16.26
C PHE A 507 3.68 -31.02 -16.66
N TYR A 508 4.48 -31.85 -15.99
CA TYR A 508 5.87 -32.03 -16.29
C TYR A 508 6.04 -32.27 -17.78
N SER A 509 6.74 -31.35 -18.41
CA SER A 509 7.39 -31.64 -19.66
C SER A 509 8.30 -32.85 -19.40
N GLN A 510 7.95 -34.02 -19.94
CA GLN A 510 8.93 -35.11 -20.10
C GLN A 510 10.04 -34.73 -21.09
N ARG A 511 9.95 -33.53 -21.69
CA ARG A 511 10.88 -33.07 -22.70
C ARG A 511 12.22 -32.79 -22.07
N SER A 512 13.27 -33.27 -22.73
CA SER A 512 14.65 -32.92 -22.38
C SER A 512 14.87 -31.42 -22.58
N VAL A 513 15.91 -30.88 -21.94
CA VAL A 513 16.34 -29.49 -22.17
C VAL A 513 16.58 -29.24 -23.67
N ASP A 514 17.13 -30.23 -24.38
CA ASP A 514 17.40 -30.13 -25.82
C ASP A 514 16.12 -30.07 -26.67
N GLU A 515 15.09 -30.85 -26.32
CA GLU A 515 13.79 -30.79 -26.99
C GLU A 515 13.13 -29.41 -26.80
N ILE A 516 13.19 -28.86 -25.58
CA ILE A 516 12.67 -27.53 -25.27
C ILE A 516 13.42 -26.48 -26.10
N LEU A 517 14.76 -26.48 -26.09
CA LEU A 517 15.57 -25.52 -26.83
C LEU A 517 15.27 -25.56 -28.35
N ASN A 518 15.13 -26.75 -28.92
CA ASN A 518 14.81 -26.92 -30.34
C ASN A 518 13.39 -26.42 -30.70
N GLU A 519 12.42 -26.66 -29.81
CA GLU A 519 11.05 -26.21 -30.02
C GLU A 519 10.91 -24.69 -29.89
N VAL A 520 11.58 -24.09 -28.90
CA VAL A 520 11.62 -22.63 -28.72
C VAL A 520 12.16 -21.93 -29.96
N VAL A 521 13.26 -22.45 -30.54
CA VAL A 521 13.83 -21.90 -31.78
C VAL A 521 12.85 -22.00 -32.95
N LYS A 522 12.03 -23.06 -32.99
CA LYS A 522 11.07 -23.28 -34.08
C LYS A 522 9.77 -22.48 -33.93
N LYS A 523 9.26 -22.33 -32.70
CA LYS A 523 7.97 -21.68 -32.40
C LYS A 523 8.06 -20.16 -32.32
N SER A 524 9.22 -19.62 -32.01
CA SER A 524 9.37 -18.19 -31.76
C SER A 524 9.27 -17.33 -33.02
N GLU A 525 9.32 -17.89 -34.24
CA GLU A 525 9.29 -17.16 -35.52
C GLU A 525 10.25 -15.94 -35.57
N GLY A 526 11.35 -15.97 -34.80
CA GLY A 526 12.30 -14.86 -34.68
C GLY A 526 11.96 -13.80 -33.63
N ASN A 527 10.87 -13.95 -32.87
CA ASN A 527 10.53 -13.10 -31.74
C ASN A 527 11.26 -13.56 -30.46
N ALA A 528 12.32 -12.84 -30.09
CA ALA A 528 13.15 -13.14 -28.93
C ALA A 528 12.35 -13.15 -27.61
N ILE A 529 11.37 -12.27 -27.46
CA ILE A 529 10.55 -12.16 -26.24
C ILE A 529 9.68 -13.41 -26.07
N THR A 530 9.07 -13.89 -27.16
CA THR A 530 8.23 -15.11 -27.15
C THR A 530 9.07 -16.34 -26.81
N ALA A 531 10.29 -16.42 -27.36
CA ALA A 531 11.24 -17.49 -27.04
C ALA A 531 11.65 -17.48 -25.55
N VAL A 532 11.97 -16.31 -25.02
CA VAL A 532 12.37 -16.11 -23.63
C VAL A 532 11.27 -16.57 -22.67
N ILE A 533 10.01 -16.24 -22.96
CA ILE A 533 8.88 -16.62 -22.12
C ILE A 533 8.73 -18.15 -22.06
N ASP A 534 8.85 -18.85 -23.19
CA ASP A 534 8.74 -20.32 -23.23
C ASP A 534 9.90 -21.00 -22.45
N LEU A 535 11.12 -20.44 -22.54
CA LEU A 535 12.27 -20.91 -21.76
C LEU A 535 12.07 -20.72 -20.24
N TYR A 536 11.57 -19.55 -19.83
CA TYR A 536 11.25 -19.23 -18.44
C TYR A 536 10.22 -20.20 -17.85
N SER A 537 9.18 -20.48 -18.61
CA SER A 537 8.11 -21.41 -18.26
C SER A 537 8.68 -22.79 -17.95
N ASN A 538 9.53 -23.31 -18.83
CA ASN A 538 10.18 -24.60 -18.65
C ASN A 538 11.24 -24.59 -17.53
N ALA A 539 11.97 -23.48 -17.35
CA ALA A 539 12.95 -23.32 -16.28
C ALA A 539 12.27 -23.38 -14.90
N SER A 540 11.10 -22.75 -14.75
CA SER A 540 10.32 -22.81 -13.51
C SER A 540 9.86 -24.23 -13.17
N LEU A 541 9.50 -25.02 -14.18
CA LEU A 541 9.13 -26.42 -14.00
C LEU A 541 10.30 -27.27 -13.52
N PHE A 542 11.52 -26.98 -14.00
CA PHE A 542 12.73 -27.65 -13.52
C PHE A 542 13.09 -27.24 -12.09
N ILE A 543 12.93 -25.96 -11.72
CA ILE A 543 13.09 -25.52 -10.32
C ILE A 543 12.14 -26.29 -9.40
N TYR A 544 10.87 -26.43 -9.79
CA TYR A 544 9.89 -27.16 -8.99
C TYR A 544 10.25 -28.65 -8.82
N GLN A 545 10.95 -29.24 -9.79
CA GLN A 545 11.49 -30.60 -9.73
C GLN A 545 12.80 -30.72 -8.94
N GLN A 546 13.32 -29.62 -8.38
CA GLN A 546 14.67 -29.55 -7.81
C GLN A 546 15.79 -29.88 -8.84
N LYS A 547 15.47 -29.78 -10.13
CA LYS A 547 16.39 -29.95 -11.27
C LYS A 547 17.04 -28.62 -11.62
N TYR A 548 17.86 -28.13 -10.68
CA TYR A 548 18.41 -26.78 -10.74
C TYR A 548 19.37 -26.59 -11.92
N SER A 549 20.11 -27.63 -12.33
CA SER A 549 21.05 -27.58 -13.45
C SER A 549 20.33 -27.34 -14.78
N GLU A 550 19.22 -28.05 -14.99
CA GLU A 550 18.41 -27.95 -16.20
C GLU A 550 17.70 -26.60 -16.28
N ALA A 551 17.18 -26.11 -15.15
CA ALA A 551 16.62 -24.77 -15.06
C ALA A 551 17.63 -23.68 -15.42
N GLU A 552 18.87 -23.81 -14.93
CA GLU A 552 19.93 -22.85 -15.19
C GLU A 552 20.29 -22.77 -16.69
N ILE A 553 20.30 -23.90 -17.40
CA ILE A 553 20.57 -23.93 -18.85
C ILE A 553 19.53 -23.09 -19.60
N LEU A 554 18.26 -23.27 -19.26
CA LEU A 554 17.16 -22.53 -19.89
C LEU A 554 17.22 -21.03 -19.58
N TYR A 555 17.49 -20.65 -18.33
CA TYR A 555 17.69 -19.23 -17.99
C TYR A 555 18.92 -18.63 -18.66
N LYS A 556 20.03 -19.36 -18.78
CA LYS A 556 21.20 -18.89 -19.52
C LYS A 556 20.88 -18.66 -21.00
N LYS A 557 20.08 -19.53 -21.62
CA LYS A 557 19.64 -19.32 -23.01
C LYS A 557 18.72 -18.10 -23.13
N ALA A 558 17.78 -17.93 -22.21
CA ALA A 558 16.92 -16.75 -22.19
C ALA A 558 17.73 -15.45 -21.96
N LEU A 559 18.81 -15.50 -21.17
CA LEU A 559 19.69 -14.35 -20.93
C LEU A 559 20.44 -13.97 -22.21
N GLU A 560 20.90 -14.97 -22.96
CA GLU A 560 21.52 -14.76 -24.28
C GLU A 560 20.55 -14.06 -25.24
N LEU A 561 19.31 -14.56 -25.35
CA LEU A 561 18.30 -13.97 -26.23
C LEU A 561 17.93 -12.54 -25.84
N LEU A 562 17.69 -12.28 -24.55
CA LEU A 562 17.43 -10.92 -24.07
C LEU A 562 18.65 -10.00 -24.25
N GLY A 563 19.85 -10.52 -24.10
CA GLY A 563 21.09 -9.78 -24.31
C GLY A 563 21.29 -9.34 -25.76
N VAL A 564 20.80 -10.14 -26.72
CA VAL A 564 20.77 -9.75 -28.14
C VAL A 564 19.72 -8.67 -28.39
N GLU A 565 18.54 -8.79 -27.79
CA GLU A 565 17.41 -7.86 -28.01
C GLU A 565 17.66 -6.48 -27.38
N TYR A 566 18.10 -6.44 -26.12
CA TYR A 566 18.23 -5.22 -25.34
C TYR A 566 19.67 -4.70 -25.23
N GLY A 567 20.66 -5.53 -25.55
CA GLY A 567 22.07 -5.27 -25.32
C GLY A 567 22.57 -5.86 -24.00
N ALA A 568 23.84 -6.29 -23.98
CA ALA A 568 24.43 -7.05 -22.88
C ALA A 568 24.51 -6.31 -21.52
N ASN A 569 24.34 -4.98 -21.54
CA ASN A 569 24.40 -4.10 -20.38
C ASN A 569 23.04 -3.47 -20.01
N ASP A 570 21.93 -4.00 -20.55
CA ASP A 570 20.61 -3.47 -20.24
C ASP A 570 20.13 -3.90 -18.84
N VAL A 571 19.54 -2.96 -18.09
CA VAL A 571 19.04 -3.20 -16.73
C VAL A 571 17.94 -4.25 -16.68
N ARG A 572 17.19 -4.48 -17.76
CA ARG A 572 16.15 -5.51 -17.86
C ARG A 572 16.72 -6.92 -17.72
N LEU A 573 18.01 -7.12 -18.02
CA LEU A 573 18.69 -8.41 -17.80
C LEU A 573 18.87 -8.76 -16.33
N THR A 574 18.70 -7.80 -15.41
CA THR A 574 18.85 -8.07 -13.97
C THR A 574 17.89 -9.14 -13.47
N GLN A 575 16.67 -9.19 -14.00
CA GLN A 575 15.66 -10.15 -13.59
C GLN A 575 16.10 -11.60 -13.83
N ILE A 576 16.64 -11.88 -15.01
CA ILE A 576 17.08 -13.23 -15.32
C ILE A 576 18.38 -13.59 -14.60
N LEU A 577 19.26 -12.62 -14.41
CA LEU A 577 20.46 -12.80 -13.60
C LEU A 577 20.10 -13.11 -12.15
N THR A 578 19.06 -12.50 -11.58
CA THR A 578 18.58 -12.83 -10.22
C THR A 578 18.07 -14.27 -10.14
N ALA A 579 17.35 -14.75 -11.16
CA ALA A 579 16.91 -16.15 -11.21
C ALA A 579 18.09 -17.12 -11.28
N ILE A 580 19.11 -16.82 -12.09
CA ILE A 580 20.35 -17.61 -12.20
C ILE A 580 21.12 -17.59 -10.87
N GLU A 581 21.24 -16.43 -10.24
CA GLU A 581 21.92 -16.26 -8.94
C GLU A 581 21.27 -17.11 -7.85
N ALA A 582 19.94 -17.08 -7.76
CA ALA A 582 19.18 -17.88 -6.82
C ALA A 582 19.41 -19.39 -7.03
N ILE A 583 19.42 -19.84 -8.30
CA ILE A 583 19.72 -21.23 -8.65
C ILE A 583 21.15 -21.61 -8.23
N GLN A 584 22.14 -20.76 -8.53
CA GLN A 584 23.53 -21.00 -8.13
C GLN A 584 23.66 -21.17 -6.61
N ARG A 585 22.94 -20.36 -5.82
CA ARG A 585 22.86 -20.52 -4.36
C ARG A 585 22.22 -21.84 -3.94
N LEU A 586 21.10 -22.22 -4.57
CA LEU A 586 20.42 -23.50 -4.29
C LEU A 586 21.31 -24.71 -4.60
N GLN A 587 22.24 -24.58 -5.53
CA GLN A 587 23.22 -25.60 -5.88
C GLN A 587 24.51 -25.53 -5.03
N GLY A 588 24.58 -24.62 -4.05
CA GLY A 588 25.76 -24.43 -3.20
C GLY A 588 26.93 -23.70 -3.87
N ARG A 589 26.75 -23.17 -5.09
CA ARG A 589 27.78 -22.47 -5.88
C ARG A 589 27.83 -20.98 -5.52
N ASN A 590 28.23 -20.71 -4.28
CA ASN A 590 28.21 -19.36 -3.70
C ASN A 590 29.14 -18.35 -4.39
N GLU A 591 30.27 -18.79 -4.92
CA GLU A 591 31.21 -17.91 -5.62
C GLU A 591 30.63 -17.40 -6.95
N GLU A 592 30.04 -18.31 -7.74
CA GLU A 592 29.33 -17.96 -8.97
C GLU A 592 28.14 -17.04 -8.69
N ALA A 593 27.35 -17.35 -7.65
CA ALA A 593 26.23 -16.50 -7.23
C ALA A 593 26.70 -15.06 -6.89
N ASN A 594 27.82 -14.93 -6.18
CA ASN A 594 28.38 -13.62 -5.85
C ASN A 594 28.87 -12.86 -7.08
N ASN A 595 29.42 -13.55 -8.08
CA ASN A 595 29.82 -12.94 -9.35
C ASN A 595 28.58 -12.46 -10.14
N THR A 596 27.53 -13.28 -10.22
CA THR A 596 26.25 -12.92 -10.84
C THR A 596 25.61 -11.72 -10.13
N ASN A 597 25.61 -11.70 -8.80
CA ASN A 597 25.12 -10.57 -8.00
C ASN A 597 25.94 -9.29 -8.23
N THR A 598 27.26 -9.41 -8.39
CA THR A 598 28.11 -8.27 -8.74
C THR A 598 27.76 -7.70 -10.11
N ARG A 599 27.50 -8.58 -11.10
CA ARG A 599 27.02 -8.15 -12.42
C ARG A 599 25.67 -7.43 -12.32
N ILE A 600 24.73 -7.95 -11.54
CA ILE A 600 23.43 -7.30 -11.30
C ILE A 600 23.64 -5.89 -10.75
N LYS A 601 24.47 -5.72 -9.72
CA LYS A 601 24.78 -4.42 -9.12
C LYS A 601 25.35 -3.43 -10.15
N ASN A 602 26.30 -3.88 -10.96
CA ASN A 602 26.91 -3.03 -11.99
C ASN A 602 25.88 -2.55 -13.02
N LEU A 603 24.99 -3.43 -13.50
CA LEU A 603 23.93 -3.06 -14.44
C LEU A 603 22.96 -2.02 -13.84
N VAL A 604 22.59 -2.23 -12.57
CA VAL A 604 21.73 -1.28 -11.85
C VAL A 604 22.42 0.07 -11.68
N ASP A 605 23.70 0.08 -11.30
CA ASP A 605 24.49 1.30 -11.10
C ASP A 605 24.76 2.05 -12.41
N GLU A 606 25.03 1.33 -13.50
CA GLU A 606 25.18 1.90 -14.85
C GLU A 606 23.88 2.54 -15.33
N SER A 607 22.72 1.89 -15.15
CA SER A 607 21.42 2.48 -15.54
C SER A 607 21.12 3.77 -14.78
N LYS A 608 21.43 3.79 -13.48
CA LYS A 608 21.33 4.99 -12.63
C LYS A 608 22.27 6.09 -13.05
N SER A 609 23.43 5.75 -13.63
CA SER A 609 24.37 6.74 -14.17
C SER A 609 23.89 7.35 -15.47
N GLN A 610 23.28 6.56 -16.36
CA GLN A 610 22.75 7.03 -17.65
C GLN A 610 21.53 7.96 -17.49
N GLU A 611 20.66 7.71 -16.50
CA GLU A 611 19.57 8.59 -16.07
C GLU A 611 20.00 9.91 -15.40
N LYS A 612 21.30 10.06 -15.07
CA LYS A 612 21.87 11.31 -14.53
C LYS A 612 22.48 12.19 -15.62
N THR A 613 22.84 11.60 -16.76
CA THR A 613 23.45 12.29 -17.91
C THR A 613 22.43 12.74 -18.97
N ASN A 614 21.23 12.17 -18.97
CA ASN A 614 20.04 12.67 -19.67
C ASN A 614 19.13 13.43 -18.71
#